data_AF-A0A7M3N1N8-F1
#
_entry.id   AF-A0A7M3N1N8-F1
#
_cell.length_a   1.000
_cell.length_b   1.000
_cell.length_c   1.000
_cell.angle_alpha   90.00
_cell.angle_beta   90.00
_cell.angle_gamma   90.00
#
_symmetry.space_group_name_H-M   'P 1'
#
loop_
_entity.id
_entity.type
_entity.pdbx_description
1 polymer ?
#
loop_
_entity_poly.entity_id
_entity_poly.type
_entity_poly.pdbx_seq_one_letter_code
_entity_poly.pdbx_strand_id
1 'polypeptide(L)'
;MKKTLLFAVSMFTSSLLWSQLELNLEIEFSQTERDFQPLEEYTNITEAFGVWDRNSFDLGDLVFDLTTNFVMPGFEERPLHFMETAPLVGFGLGYVNRPEDPYELHLVGSPMDENFILSPLVDPSNTDEGHILFYEGDGILKIEFRNVAFERELNLGDGNLTSRANFLVEVDFETKCMEFHYGPANISSELENALEGAIPVYTSFEYVYEEYVDGQFQFNYGNLFAILGGDPTNPELQKLLSEGDFDEQPNPLNSLPKEGTVYQFCYDQTTSVDETILENPGKLNLYPNPATDIVQIKPRADSRIKQVLVYDQMGRVVSSTKGSREVDVSHLPSGLYVIGVDYDGVGDFQFGKLLVE
;
A
#
# COMPACT_ATOMS: atom_id res chain seq x y z
N MET A 1 10.21 -20.45 -38.39
CA MET A 1 9.70 -19.11 -38.00
C MET A 1 8.26 -19.16 -37.47
N LYS A 2 7.98 -19.91 -36.39
CA LYS A 2 6.64 -19.95 -35.75
C LYS A 2 6.67 -19.96 -34.21
N LYS A 3 7.84 -19.86 -33.58
CA LYS A 3 7.99 -19.85 -32.12
C LYS A 3 8.25 -18.45 -31.53
N THR A 4 8.64 -17.48 -32.34
CA THR A 4 8.97 -16.12 -31.88
C THR A 4 7.76 -15.20 -31.77
N LEU A 5 6.62 -15.56 -32.39
CA LEU A 5 5.41 -14.73 -32.39
C LEU A 5 4.55 -14.92 -31.13
N LEU A 6 4.72 -16.02 -30.39
CA LEU A 6 3.97 -16.29 -29.16
C LEU A 6 4.51 -15.49 -27.96
N PHE A 7 5.82 -15.17 -27.96
CA PHE A 7 6.48 -14.46 -26.86
C PHE A 7 6.18 -12.95 -26.88
N ALA A 8 6.06 -12.35 -28.06
CA ALA A 8 5.77 -10.91 -28.19
C ALA A 8 4.31 -10.55 -27.86
N VAL A 9 3.36 -11.48 -28.06
CA VAL A 9 1.94 -11.28 -27.68
C VAL A 9 1.74 -11.41 -26.17
N SER A 10 2.63 -12.15 -25.48
CA SER A 10 2.63 -12.26 -24.02
C SER A 10 3.19 -11.00 -23.32
N MET A 11 4.08 -10.24 -23.97
CA MET A 11 4.70 -9.03 -23.38
C MET A 11 3.87 -7.75 -23.59
N PHE A 12 3.05 -7.68 -24.64
CA PHE A 12 2.16 -6.53 -24.85
C PHE A 12 0.83 -6.63 -24.09
N THR A 13 0.51 -7.79 -23.52
CA THR A 13 -0.70 -7.97 -22.71
C THR A 13 -0.44 -7.71 -21.23
N SER A 14 0.80 -7.78 -20.75
CA SER A 14 1.12 -7.50 -19.34
C SER A 14 1.03 -6.02 -18.99
N SER A 15 1.54 -5.11 -19.83
CA SER A 15 1.51 -3.66 -19.54
C SER A 15 0.09 -3.05 -19.59
N LEU A 16 -0.84 -3.66 -20.34
CA LEU A 16 -2.25 -3.26 -20.41
C LEU A 16 -3.11 -3.80 -19.26
N LEU A 17 -2.64 -4.82 -18.54
CA LEU A 17 -3.38 -5.35 -17.38
C LEU A 17 -3.21 -4.48 -16.11
N TRP A 18 -2.17 -3.65 -16.02
CA TRP A 18 -1.87 -2.88 -14.79
C TRP A 18 -2.40 -1.46 -14.75
N SER A 19 -2.73 -0.84 -15.90
CA SER A 19 -3.67 0.29 -15.86
C SER A 19 -5.09 -0.15 -15.45
N GLN A 20 -5.35 -1.46 -15.32
CA GLN A 20 -6.60 -2.06 -14.83
C GLN A 20 -6.48 -2.77 -13.47
N LEU A 21 -5.27 -2.98 -12.93
CA LEU A 21 -5.10 -3.23 -11.50
C LEU A 21 -5.11 -1.86 -10.80
N GLU A 22 -6.26 -1.19 -10.91
CA GLU A 22 -6.69 -0.34 -9.80
C GLU A 22 -6.69 -1.28 -8.60
N LEU A 23 -5.73 -1.09 -7.69
CA LEU A 23 -5.74 -1.72 -6.39
C LEU A 23 -7.07 -1.34 -5.75
N ASN A 24 -8.10 -2.17 -5.95
CA ASN A 24 -9.40 -2.11 -5.29
C ASN A 24 -9.26 -2.57 -3.85
N LEU A 25 -8.16 -2.17 -3.22
CA LEU A 25 -7.79 -2.49 -1.88
C LEU A 25 -8.13 -1.28 -1.02
N GLU A 26 -9.13 -1.44 -0.17
CA GLU A 26 -9.49 -0.44 0.81
C GLU A 26 -8.82 -0.77 2.15
N ILE A 27 -8.25 0.27 2.75
CA ILE A 27 -7.75 0.21 4.12
C ILE A 27 -8.77 0.95 4.99
N GLU A 28 -9.46 0.20 5.85
CA GLU A 28 -10.30 0.76 6.91
C GLU A 28 -9.45 0.99 8.15
N PHE A 29 -9.64 2.14 8.80
CA PHE A 29 -8.93 2.49 10.02
C PHE A 29 -9.90 2.61 11.19
N SER A 30 -9.51 2.05 12.33
CA SER A 30 -10.17 2.29 13.60
C SER A 30 -9.17 2.48 14.75
N GLN A 31 -9.61 3.20 15.77
CA GLN A 31 -8.88 3.39 17.02
C GLN A 31 -9.73 2.88 18.18
N THR A 32 -9.12 2.10 19.07
CA THR A 32 -9.77 1.61 20.30
C THR A 32 -8.83 1.75 21.50
N GLU A 33 -9.39 1.60 22.70
CA GLU A 33 -8.63 1.52 23.95
C GLU A 33 -8.78 0.09 24.51
N ARG A 34 -7.65 -0.59 24.76
CA ARG A 34 -7.57 -1.95 25.29
C ARG A 34 -6.38 -2.06 26.22
N ASP A 35 -6.54 -2.75 27.35
CA ASP A 35 -5.41 -3.03 28.25
C ASP A 35 -4.28 -3.72 27.48
N PHE A 36 -3.06 -3.21 27.60
CA PHE A 36 -1.89 -3.82 26.97
C PHE A 36 -1.61 -5.18 27.62
N GLN A 37 -1.60 -6.24 26.82
CA GLN A 37 -1.28 -7.60 27.25
C GLN A 37 0.05 -8.02 26.62
N PRO A 38 1.15 -8.08 27.40
CA PRO A 38 2.42 -8.61 26.91
C PRO A 38 2.28 -10.07 26.47
N LEU A 39 3.11 -10.51 25.53
CA LEU A 39 3.16 -11.91 25.12
C LEU A 39 3.63 -12.79 26.29
N GLU A 40 2.80 -13.78 26.61
CA GLU A 40 3.12 -14.84 27.57
C GLU A 40 3.72 -16.08 26.88
N GLU A 41 3.26 -16.38 25.67
CA GLU A 41 3.78 -17.45 24.82
C GLU A 41 4.52 -16.83 23.64
N TYR A 42 5.83 -17.11 23.54
CA TYR A 42 6.67 -16.51 22.50
C TYR A 42 7.95 -17.30 22.25
N THR A 43 8.53 -17.07 21.08
CA THR A 43 9.94 -17.30 20.77
C THR A 43 10.69 -15.98 20.93
N ASN A 44 11.72 -15.96 21.77
CA ASN A 44 12.57 -14.77 21.90
C ASN A 44 13.56 -14.74 20.73
N ILE A 45 13.43 -13.74 19.85
CA ILE A 45 14.27 -13.58 18.66
C ILE A 45 15.29 -12.45 18.80
N THR A 46 15.41 -11.86 20.00
CA THR A 46 16.32 -10.73 20.28
C THR A 46 17.76 -11.03 19.86
N GLU A 47 18.29 -12.20 20.21
CA GLU A 47 19.70 -12.55 19.92
C GLU A 47 19.96 -12.81 18.44
N ALA A 48 18.92 -13.10 17.64
CA ALA A 48 19.07 -13.37 16.21
C ALA A 48 19.47 -12.11 15.43
N PHE A 49 19.26 -10.93 16.00
CA PHE A 49 19.68 -9.63 15.47
C PHE A 49 21.02 -9.14 16.00
N GLY A 50 21.73 -9.92 16.83
CA GLY A 50 22.98 -9.47 17.45
C GLY A 50 22.81 -8.20 18.29
N VAL A 51 23.71 -7.23 18.13
CA VAL A 51 23.53 -5.88 18.69
C VAL A 51 22.69 -5.08 17.71
N TRP A 52 21.39 -5.04 17.95
CA TRP A 52 20.49 -4.11 17.26
C TRP A 52 20.81 -2.65 17.65
N ASP A 53 21.72 -2.07 16.88
CA ASP A 53 22.13 -0.67 16.93
C ASP A 53 22.05 0.00 15.55
N ARG A 54 22.27 1.32 15.50
CA ARG A 54 22.24 2.13 14.27
C ARG A 54 23.13 1.60 13.13
N ASN A 55 24.23 0.89 13.42
CA ASN A 55 25.15 0.44 12.38
C ASN A 55 24.78 -0.94 11.81
N SER A 56 23.71 -1.55 12.34
CA SER A 56 23.28 -2.90 11.99
C SER A 56 22.33 -2.98 10.78
N PHE A 57 22.20 -1.91 9.98
CA PHE A 57 21.46 -1.93 8.70
C PHE A 57 21.95 -3.02 7.71
N ASP A 58 23.15 -3.57 7.92
CA ASP A 58 23.71 -4.70 7.13
C ASP A 58 23.39 -6.10 7.72
N LEU A 59 22.71 -6.19 8.87
CA LEU A 59 22.24 -7.47 9.38
C LEU A 59 20.99 -7.85 8.59
N GLY A 60 21.15 -8.84 7.71
CA GLY A 60 20.08 -9.33 6.86
C GLY A 60 18.83 -9.66 7.67
N ASP A 61 17.68 -9.35 7.08
CA ASP A 61 16.39 -9.49 7.71
C ASP A 61 16.15 -10.94 8.20
N LEU A 62 15.49 -11.07 9.34
CA LEU A 62 15.07 -12.38 9.80
C LEU A 62 13.81 -12.78 9.05
N VAL A 63 13.95 -13.83 8.24
CA VAL A 63 12.85 -14.41 7.47
C VAL A 63 12.33 -15.66 8.16
N PHE A 64 11.03 -15.70 8.41
CA PHE A 64 10.30 -16.81 9.01
C PHE A 64 9.24 -17.31 8.02
N ASP A 65 9.24 -18.60 7.70
CA ASP A 65 8.12 -19.19 6.98
C ASP A 65 6.87 -19.17 7.87
N LEU A 66 5.75 -18.69 7.34
CA LEU A 66 4.48 -18.69 8.06
C LEU A 66 3.90 -20.11 8.08
N THR A 67 3.36 -20.53 9.21
CA THR A 67 2.58 -21.78 9.33
C THR A 67 1.24 -21.68 8.60
N THR A 68 0.67 -20.49 8.56
CA THR A 68 -0.57 -20.18 7.83
C THR A 68 -0.30 -19.01 6.90
N ASN A 69 -0.65 -19.12 5.62
CA ASN A 69 -0.41 -17.99 4.72
C ASN A 69 -1.43 -16.88 4.94
N PHE A 70 -0.98 -15.64 4.91
CA PHE A 70 -1.86 -14.48 4.89
C PHE A 70 -2.34 -14.24 3.46
N VAL A 71 -3.66 -14.22 3.26
CA VAL A 71 -4.27 -14.05 1.94
C VAL A 71 -4.82 -12.63 1.84
N MET A 72 -4.11 -11.76 1.13
CA MET A 72 -4.57 -10.38 0.93
C MET A 72 -5.80 -10.37 0.00
N PRO A 73 -6.89 -9.63 0.33
CA PRO A 73 -8.04 -9.51 -0.54
C PRO A 73 -7.64 -9.01 -1.94
N GLY A 74 -8.01 -9.77 -2.99
CA GLY A 74 -7.65 -9.48 -4.38
C GLY A 74 -6.31 -10.04 -4.86
N PHE A 75 -5.57 -10.69 -3.97
CA PHE A 75 -4.31 -11.36 -4.26
C PHE A 75 -4.34 -12.82 -3.82
N GLU A 76 -5.49 -13.49 -3.96
CA GLU A 76 -5.70 -14.86 -3.48
C GLU A 76 -4.72 -15.88 -4.07
N GLU A 77 -4.24 -15.63 -5.29
CA GLU A 77 -3.26 -16.48 -5.99
C GLU A 77 -1.81 -16.23 -5.54
N ARG A 78 -1.56 -15.18 -4.75
CA ARG A 78 -0.23 -14.79 -4.24
C ARG A 78 -0.27 -14.61 -2.72
N PRO A 79 -0.52 -15.69 -1.97
CA PRO A 79 -0.63 -15.60 -0.52
C PRO A 79 0.76 -15.30 0.08
N LEU A 80 0.81 -14.35 1.01
CA LEU A 80 2.02 -13.99 1.73
C LEU A 80 2.36 -15.16 2.67
N HIS A 81 3.57 -15.69 2.54
CA HIS A 81 3.95 -16.99 3.12
C HIS A 81 5.21 -16.93 3.97
N PHE A 82 5.83 -15.76 4.07
CA PHE A 82 6.88 -15.52 5.05
C PHE A 82 6.64 -14.19 5.76
N MET A 83 7.22 -14.08 6.95
CA MET A 83 7.40 -12.82 7.65
C MET A 83 8.87 -12.43 7.57
N GLU A 84 9.09 -11.16 7.37
CA GLU A 84 10.38 -10.49 7.46
C GLU A 84 10.31 -9.48 8.60
N THR A 85 11.37 -9.40 9.41
CA THR A 85 11.46 -8.36 10.42
C THR A 85 12.91 -7.97 10.60
N ALA A 86 13.11 -6.67 10.82
CA ALA A 86 14.38 -6.06 11.11
C ALA A 86 14.35 -5.50 12.53
N PRO A 87 15.51 -5.15 13.11
CA PRO A 87 15.54 -4.53 14.43
C PRO A 87 14.86 -3.16 14.50
N LEU A 88 14.52 -2.59 13.34
CA LEU A 88 13.97 -1.26 13.17
C LEU A 88 12.42 -1.28 13.18
N VAL A 89 11.78 -1.75 14.27
CA VAL A 89 10.30 -1.76 14.56
C VAL A 89 9.33 -2.20 13.45
N GLY A 90 9.82 -2.64 12.30
CA GLY A 90 9.03 -3.00 11.15
C GLY A 90 8.81 -4.50 11.11
N PHE A 91 7.67 -4.87 10.55
CA PHE A 91 7.48 -6.22 10.06
C PHE A 91 6.89 -6.16 8.66
N GLY A 92 7.29 -7.10 7.83
CA GLY A 92 6.75 -7.36 6.51
C GLY A 92 6.18 -8.76 6.47
N LEU A 93 5.02 -8.94 5.85
CA LEU A 93 4.60 -10.23 5.32
C LEU A 93 4.87 -10.22 3.83
N GLY A 94 5.48 -11.26 3.31
CA GLY A 94 5.97 -11.27 1.93
C GLY A 94 5.50 -12.46 1.11
N TYR A 95 5.42 -12.21 -0.19
CA TYR A 95 5.42 -13.21 -1.25
C TYR A 95 6.60 -12.89 -2.17
N VAL A 96 7.59 -13.77 -2.20
CA VAL A 96 8.76 -13.63 -3.06
C VAL A 96 8.68 -14.61 -4.21
N ASN A 97 9.06 -14.07 -5.36
CA ASN A 97 8.99 -14.62 -6.70
C ASN A 97 9.42 -16.11 -6.80
N ARG A 98 8.55 -16.92 -7.40
CA ARG A 98 8.94 -18.21 -8.00
C ARG A 98 9.35 -17.93 -9.44
N PRO A 99 10.36 -18.59 -10.04
CA PRO A 99 10.92 -18.27 -11.37
C PRO A 99 9.98 -17.99 -12.56
N GLU A 100 8.68 -18.23 -12.42
CA GLU A 100 7.63 -18.03 -13.41
C GLU A 100 6.65 -16.86 -13.07
N ASP A 101 6.74 -16.21 -11.90
CA ASP A 101 5.84 -15.15 -11.46
C ASP A 101 6.64 -13.87 -11.12
N PRO A 102 6.71 -12.88 -12.04
CA PRO A 102 7.62 -11.74 -11.92
C PRO A 102 7.24 -10.72 -10.83
N TYR A 103 6.36 -11.09 -9.91
CA TYR A 103 5.80 -10.22 -8.88
C TYR A 103 6.31 -10.61 -7.50
N GLU A 104 6.53 -9.58 -6.69
CA GLU A 104 6.74 -9.69 -5.25
C GLU A 104 5.69 -8.80 -4.58
N LEU A 105 5.11 -9.28 -3.48
CA LEU A 105 4.12 -8.55 -2.71
C LEU A 105 4.58 -8.47 -1.27
N HIS A 106 4.46 -7.29 -0.66
CA HIS A 106 4.79 -7.08 0.74
C HIS A 106 3.64 -6.35 1.42
N LEU A 107 3.25 -6.81 2.60
CA LEU A 107 2.43 -6.06 3.53
C LEU A 107 3.33 -5.63 4.69
N VAL A 108 3.62 -4.36 4.78
CA VAL A 108 4.52 -3.80 5.79
C VAL A 108 3.72 -3.02 6.82
N GLY A 109 4.13 -3.08 8.07
CA GLY A 109 3.57 -2.28 9.15
C GLY A 109 4.64 -1.80 10.10
N SER A 110 4.48 -0.56 10.57
CA SER A 110 5.35 0.02 11.58
C SER A 110 4.56 0.85 12.60
N PRO A 111 4.61 0.51 13.90
CA PRO A 111 3.93 1.25 14.96
C PRO A 111 4.64 2.55 15.32
N MET A 112 5.84 2.79 14.78
CA MET A 112 6.60 4.04 14.81
C MET A 112 7.68 4.05 13.71
N ASP A 113 8.42 5.14 13.53
CA ASP A 113 9.56 5.16 12.60
C ASP A 113 10.67 4.20 13.04
N GLU A 114 11.16 3.46 12.05
CA GLU A 114 12.18 2.42 12.13
C GLU A 114 13.52 2.97 12.69
N ASN A 115 13.82 4.25 12.45
CA ASN A 115 15.04 4.93 12.90
C ASN A 115 14.99 5.38 14.37
N PHE A 116 14.03 4.89 15.16
CA PHE A 116 13.83 5.38 16.51
C PHE A 116 14.14 4.39 17.61
N ILE A 117 14.19 3.06 17.39
CA ILE A 117 14.42 2.11 18.50
C ILE A 117 15.74 1.38 18.42
N LEU A 118 16.25 0.98 19.58
CA LEU A 118 17.42 0.13 19.73
C LEU A 118 17.45 -0.58 21.09
N SER A 119 18.44 -1.45 21.29
CA SER A 119 18.70 -2.04 22.60
C SER A 119 19.02 -0.97 23.65
N PRO A 120 18.40 -0.99 24.85
CA PRO A 120 18.86 -0.18 25.97
C PRO A 120 20.34 -0.40 26.31
N LEU A 121 20.86 -1.61 26.06
CA LEU A 121 22.25 -1.98 26.30
C LEU A 121 23.27 -1.35 25.34
N VAL A 122 22.83 -0.63 24.30
CA VAL A 122 23.74 0.19 23.47
C VAL A 122 24.41 1.27 24.33
N ASP A 123 23.70 1.78 25.35
CA ASP A 123 24.25 2.68 26.35
C ASP A 123 24.86 1.86 27.51
N PRO A 124 26.19 1.92 27.74
CA PRO A 124 26.85 1.14 28.78
C PRO A 124 26.47 1.54 30.21
N SER A 125 25.74 2.65 30.39
CA SER A 125 25.20 3.07 31.68
C SER A 125 23.92 2.31 32.07
N ASN A 126 23.24 1.72 31.09
CA ASN A 126 22.07 0.90 31.30
C ASN A 126 22.45 -0.53 31.68
N THR A 127 21.56 -1.18 32.41
CA THR A 127 21.69 -2.60 32.80
C THR A 127 20.43 -3.41 32.50
N ASP A 128 19.37 -2.74 32.05
CA ASP A 128 18.12 -3.35 31.63
C ASP A 128 18.20 -3.78 30.17
N GLU A 129 17.52 -4.88 29.85
CA GLU A 129 17.53 -5.48 28.51
C GLU A 129 16.21 -5.17 27.78
N GLY A 130 16.30 -4.99 26.46
CA GLY A 130 15.14 -4.97 25.57
C GLY A 130 14.96 -6.33 24.91
N HIS A 131 13.74 -6.62 24.45
CA HIS A 131 13.43 -7.88 23.78
C HIS A 131 12.57 -7.70 22.54
N ILE A 132 12.81 -8.55 21.53
CA ILE A 132 11.91 -8.79 20.40
C ILE A 132 11.36 -10.20 20.54
N LEU A 133 10.04 -10.31 20.70
CA LEU A 133 9.34 -11.55 20.99
C LEU A 133 8.36 -11.86 19.87
N PHE A 134 8.40 -13.07 19.35
CA PHE A 134 7.59 -13.51 18.22
C PHE A 134 6.63 -14.61 18.65
N TYR A 135 5.40 -14.56 18.15
CA TYR A 135 4.41 -15.62 18.28
C TYR A 135 3.65 -15.79 16.97
N GLU A 136 3.40 -17.05 16.60
CA GLU A 136 2.46 -17.41 15.54
C GLU A 136 1.64 -18.62 16.00
N GLY A 137 0.33 -18.53 15.90
CA GLY A 137 -0.58 -19.62 16.24
C GLY A 137 -2.03 -19.23 16.03
N ASP A 138 -2.87 -20.22 15.70
CA ASP A 138 -4.32 -20.04 15.51
C ASP A 138 -4.71 -18.96 14.50
N GLY A 139 -3.88 -18.76 13.45
CA GLY A 139 -4.11 -17.74 12.43
C GLY A 139 -3.80 -16.31 12.89
N ILE A 140 -3.09 -16.16 14.00
CA ILE A 140 -2.65 -14.88 14.54
C ILE A 140 -1.13 -14.87 14.56
N LEU A 141 -0.56 -13.77 14.08
CA LEU A 141 0.87 -13.46 14.18
C LEU A 141 1.06 -12.26 15.11
N LYS A 142 2.08 -12.31 15.97
CA LYS A 142 2.41 -11.23 16.89
C LYS A 142 3.90 -10.99 16.99
N ILE A 143 4.31 -9.72 17.01
CA ILE A 143 5.66 -9.29 17.37
C ILE A 143 5.57 -8.25 18.48
N GLU A 144 6.20 -8.53 19.62
CA GLU A 144 6.33 -7.58 20.73
C GLU A 144 7.74 -7.02 20.79
N PHE A 145 7.83 -5.70 20.77
CA PHE A 145 9.04 -4.93 21.08
C PHE A 145 8.94 -4.47 22.53
N ARG A 146 9.62 -5.19 23.43
CA ARG A 146 9.53 -4.99 24.88
C ARG A 146 10.74 -4.20 25.40
N ASN A 147 10.47 -3.20 26.24
CA ASN A 147 11.47 -2.36 26.90
C ASN A 147 12.50 -1.77 25.93
N VAL A 148 12.04 -1.20 24.82
CA VAL A 148 12.93 -0.62 23.80
C VAL A 148 13.35 0.79 24.20
N ALA A 149 14.60 1.15 23.87
CA ALA A 149 15.14 2.50 24.04
C ALA A 149 15.15 3.25 22.70
N PHE A 150 15.42 4.56 22.74
CA PHE A 150 15.29 5.40 21.56
C PHE A 150 16.61 5.93 21.03
N GLU A 151 16.95 5.63 19.77
CA GLU A 151 18.22 6.08 19.16
C GLU A 151 18.37 7.60 19.21
N ARG A 152 17.27 8.32 19.01
CA ARG A 152 17.27 9.77 18.98
C ARG A 152 17.81 10.38 20.28
N GLU A 153 17.66 9.72 21.43
CA GLU A 153 18.22 10.19 22.70
C GLU A 153 19.76 10.22 22.71
N LEU A 154 20.44 9.40 21.91
CA LEU A 154 21.92 9.46 21.79
C LEU A 154 22.41 10.83 21.29
N ASN A 155 21.54 11.57 20.59
CA ASN A 155 21.83 12.90 20.06
C ASN A 155 21.18 14.04 20.87
N LEU A 156 20.54 13.73 22.01
CA LEU A 156 19.82 14.69 22.84
C LEU A 156 20.37 14.69 24.28
N GLY A 157 20.30 15.84 24.96
CA GLY A 157 20.68 15.96 26.37
C GLY A 157 22.11 15.45 26.65
N ASP A 158 22.24 14.57 27.64
CA ASP A 158 23.50 13.93 28.01
C ASP A 158 23.87 12.73 27.11
N GLY A 159 23.02 12.39 26.13
CA GLY A 159 23.20 11.24 25.23
C GLY A 159 22.85 9.88 25.84
N ASN A 160 22.21 9.88 27.02
CA ASN A 160 21.86 8.65 27.72
C ASN A 160 20.50 8.11 27.24
N LEU A 161 20.40 6.80 27.07
CA LEU A 161 19.17 6.12 26.70
C LEU A 161 18.29 5.94 27.94
N THR A 162 17.46 6.91 28.28
CA THR A 162 16.64 6.90 29.51
C THR A 162 15.17 6.59 29.26
N SER A 163 14.68 6.81 28.04
CA SER A 163 13.29 6.54 27.68
C SER A 163 13.08 5.06 27.38
N ARG A 164 11.89 4.56 27.71
CA ARG A 164 11.46 3.19 27.46
C ARG A 164 10.06 3.14 26.88
N ALA A 165 9.79 2.18 26.01
CA ALA A 165 8.45 1.90 25.54
C ALA A 165 8.25 0.41 25.22
N ASN A 166 6.98 0.03 25.08
CA ASN A 166 6.57 -1.31 24.67
C ASN A 166 5.58 -1.20 23.51
N PHE A 167 5.76 -2.02 22.48
CA PHE A 167 4.86 -2.10 21.33
C PHE A 167 4.52 -3.56 21.07
N LEU A 168 3.30 -3.81 20.63
CA LEU A 168 2.90 -5.11 20.10
C LEU A 168 2.23 -4.88 18.75
N VAL A 169 2.72 -5.59 17.75
CA VAL A 169 2.09 -5.68 16.45
C VAL A 169 1.36 -7.02 16.36
N GLU A 170 0.10 -7.00 15.97
CA GLU A 170 -0.73 -8.18 15.79
C GLU A 170 -1.29 -8.20 14.37
N VAL A 171 -1.28 -9.36 13.71
CA VAL A 171 -1.95 -9.58 12.43
C VAL A 171 -2.89 -10.76 12.56
N ASP A 172 -4.16 -10.50 12.30
CA ASP A 172 -5.21 -11.52 12.26
C ASP A 172 -5.44 -11.96 10.81
N PHE A 173 -5.17 -13.23 10.54
CA PHE A 173 -5.24 -13.78 9.19
C PHE A 173 -6.67 -14.09 8.76
N GLU A 174 -7.64 -14.16 9.66
CA GLU A 174 -9.05 -14.33 9.34
C GLU A 174 -9.65 -12.98 8.94
N THR A 175 -9.54 -11.98 9.83
CA THR A 175 -10.14 -10.65 9.64
C THR A 175 -9.36 -9.75 8.70
N LYS A 176 -8.12 -10.13 8.34
CA LYS A 176 -7.22 -9.31 7.51
C LYS A 176 -6.98 -7.95 8.14
N CYS A 177 -6.76 -7.93 9.44
CA CYS A 177 -6.46 -6.71 10.17
C CYS A 177 -5.05 -6.75 10.75
N MET A 178 -4.38 -5.62 10.70
CA MET A 178 -3.13 -5.34 11.38
C MET A 178 -3.40 -4.36 12.52
N GLU A 179 -2.89 -4.67 13.71
CA GLU A 179 -3.07 -3.86 14.91
C GLU A 179 -1.73 -3.44 15.49
N PHE A 180 -1.67 -2.18 15.92
CA PHE A 180 -0.56 -1.62 16.68
C PHE A 180 -1.03 -1.28 18.09
N HIS A 181 -0.51 -2.00 19.08
CA HIS A 181 -0.83 -1.82 20.48
C HIS A 181 0.31 -1.08 21.17
N TYR A 182 -0.04 -0.02 21.89
CA TYR A 182 0.90 0.82 22.62
C TYR A 182 0.87 0.44 24.11
N GLY A 183 1.99 -0.06 24.62
CA GLY A 183 2.13 -0.48 26.01
C GLY A 183 2.66 0.62 26.93
N PRO A 184 3.06 0.27 28.16
CA PRO A 184 3.66 1.20 29.09
C PRO A 184 4.88 1.89 28.46
N ALA A 185 4.95 3.22 28.60
CA ALA A 185 6.08 4.02 28.13
C ALA A 185 6.48 5.05 29.19
N ASN A 186 7.78 5.29 29.31
CA ASN A 186 8.36 6.35 30.11
C ASN A 186 9.30 7.15 29.21
N ILE A 187 8.85 8.33 28.77
CA ILE A 187 9.55 9.16 27.79
C ILE A 187 10.12 10.39 28.49
N SER A 188 11.41 10.67 28.28
CA SER A 188 12.06 11.88 28.77
C SER A 188 11.46 13.12 28.10
N SER A 189 11.45 14.25 28.81
CA SER A 189 10.90 15.49 28.25
C SER A 189 11.69 15.96 27.03
N GLU A 190 12.99 15.72 26.98
CA GLU A 190 13.85 16.01 25.84
C GLU A 190 13.43 15.21 24.61
N LEU A 191 13.16 13.90 24.77
CA LEU A 191 12.71 13.06 23.68
C LEU A 191 11.27 13.41 23.26
N GLU A 192 10.37 13.68 24.20
CA GLU A 192 8.98 14.05 23.92
C GLU A 192 8.92 15.28 22.98
N ASN A 193 9.72 16.31 23.26
CA ASN A 193 9.84 17.49 22.39
C ASN A 193 10.46 17.17 21.03
N ALA A 194 11.40 16.21 20.98
CA ALA A 194 12.03 15.82 19.72
C ALA A 194 11.07 15.01 18.85
N LEU A 195 10.20 14.20 19.45
CA LEU A 195 9.20 13.40 18.76
C LEU A 195 8.02 14.21 18.21
N GLU A 196 7.87 15.48 18.61
CA GLU A 196 6.77 16.33 18.15
C GLU A 196 6.75 16.43 16.61
N GLY A 197 5.74 15.82 16.00
CA GLY A 197 5.59 15.77 14.55
C GLY A 197 6.61 14.87 13.85
N ALA A 198 7.04 13.77 14.49
CA ALA A 198 8.02 12.84 13.94
C ALA A 198 7.69 11.37 14.23
N ILE A 199 6.43 11.03 14.52
CA ILE A 199 6.01 9.64 14.76
C ILE A 199 5.11 9.17 13.62
N PRO A 200 5.67 8.67 12.51
CA PRO A 200 4.90 8.01 11.48
C PRO A 200 4.43 6.66 12.03
N VAL A 201 3.14 6.44 11.97
CA VAL A 201 2.52 5.13 12.19
C VAL A 201 1.87 4.76 10.87
N TYR A 202 2.29 3.64 10.29
CA TYR A 202 1.84 3.31 8.95
C TYR A 202 1.72 1.82 8.70
N THR A 203 0.96 1.52 7.67
CA THR A 203 1.04 0.26 6.95
C THR A 203 1.11 0.54 5.45
N SER A 204 1.86 -0.27 4.73
CA SER A 204 1.92 -0.23 3.26
C SER A 204 1.62 -1.59 2.68
N PHE A 205 0.91 -1.58 1.55
CA PHE A 205 0.90 -2.72 0.65
C PHE A 205 1.77 -2.38 -0.57
N GLU A 206 2.86 -3.11 -0.70
CA GLU A 206 3.91 -2.90 -1.68
C GLU A 206 3.85 -4.01 -2.71
N TYR A 207 4.02 -3.65 -3.97
CA TYR A 207 4.16 -4.62 -5.04
C TYR A 207 5.32 -4.22 -5.93
N VAL A 208 6.17 -5.21 -6.18
CA VAL A 208 7.31 -5.08 -7.08
C VAL A 208 7.06 -5.98 -8.27
N TYR A 209 7.33 -5.51 -9.47
CA TYR A 209 7.33 -6.38 -10.64
C TYR A 209 8.44 -6.08 -11.61
N GLU A 210 8.91 -7.15 -12.25
CA GLU A 210 9.93 -7.07 -13.28
C GLU A 210 9.28 -7.08 -14.67
N GLU A 211 9.59 -6.08 -15.48
CA GLU A 211 9.18 -6.00 -16.89
C GLU A 211 10.37 -5.93 -17.84
N TYR A 212 10.20 -6.43 -19.06
CA TYR A 212 11.24 -6.40 -20.08
C TYR A 212 10.95 -5.31 -21.12
N VAL A 213 11.63 -4.17 -21.01
CA VAL A 213 11.45 -2.99 -21.87
C VAL A 213 12.75 -2.68 -22.60
N ASP A 214 12.68 -2.55 -23.92
CA ASP A 214 13.81 -2.21 -24.80
C ASP A 214 15.07 -3.07 -24.62
N GLY A 215 14.89 -4.35 -24.31
CA GLY A 215 16.00 -5.30 -24.19
C GLY A 215 16.66 -5.34 -22.80
N GLN A 216 16.08 -4.65 -21.82
CA GLN A 216 16.53 -4.61 -20.43
C GLN A 216 15.36 -4.97 -19.51
N PHE A 217 15.67 -5.61 -18.38
CA PHE A 217 14.69 -5.74 -17.29
C PHE A 217 14.62 -4.41 -16.52
N GLN A 218 13.41 -3.98 -16.21
CA GLN A 218 13.10 -2.82 -15.38
C GLN A 218 12.24 -3.29 -14.21
N PHE A 219 12.57 -2.80 -13.02
CA PHE A 219 11.76 -3.03 -11.82
C PHE A 219 10.82 -1.84 -11.66
N ASN A 220 9.54 -2.13 -11.55
CA ASN A 220 8.54 -1.15 -11.16
C ASN A 220 8.08 -1.47 -9.75
N TYR A 221 7.79 -0.41 -9.01
CA TYR A 221 7.36 -0.45 -7.62
C TYR A 221 6.09 0.37 -7.53
N GLY A 222 5.10 -0.15 -6.83
CA GLY A 222 3.96 0.65 -6.40
C GLY A 222 3.59 0.32 -4.97
N ASN A 223 3.11 1.34 -4.28
CA ASN A 223 2.84 1.26 -2.86
C ASN A 223 1.54 1.98 -2.53
N LEU A 224 0.67 1.29 -1.80
CA LEU A 224 -0.47 1.90 -1.11
C LEU A 224 -0.09 2.10 0.35
N PHE A 225 0.14 3.34 0.76
CA PHE A 225 0.39 3.70 2.16
C PHE A 225 -0.89 4.15 2.85
N ALA A 226 -1.05 3.70 4.09
CA ALA A 226 -1.97 4.24 5.08
C ALA A 226 -1.15 4.76 6.26
N ILE A 227 -1.13 6.07 6.45
CA ILE A 227 -0.29 6.76 7.45
C ILE A 227 -1.20 7.53 8.42
N LEU A 228 -0.92 7.47 9.72
CA LEU A 228 -1.62 8.28 10.71
C LEU A 228 -0.89 9.59 10.97
N GLY A 229 -1.68 10.66 11.07
CA GLY A 229 -1.20 12.01 11.33
C GLY A 229 -1.96 12.76 12.41
N GLY A 230 -1.34 13.80 12.95
CA GLY A 230 -1.99 14.71 13.91
C GLY A 230 -2.00 14.20 15.35
N ASP A 231 -3.13 14.35 16.05
CA ASP A 231 -3.26 14.01 17.47
C ASP A 231 -3.48 12.51 17.65
N PRO A 232 -2.65 11.77 18.41
CA PRO A 232 -2.80 10.33 18.59
C PRO A 232 -4.11 9.91 19.26
N THR A 233 -4.82 10.81 19.95
CA THR A 233 -6.13 10.53 20.54
C THR A 233 -7.29 10.61 19.54
N ASN A 234 -7.05 11.23 18.38
CA ASN A 234 -7.98 11.31 17.25
C ASN A 234 -7.18 11.55 15.95
N PRO A 235 -6.44 10.54 15.47
CA PRO A 235 -5.53 10.70 14.36
C PRO A 235 -6.29 10.77 13.03
N GLU A 236 -5.68 11.42 12.06
CA GLU A 236 -6.16 11.48 10.68
C GLU A 236 -5.48 10.37 9.85
N LEU A 237 -6.28 9.56 9.17
CA LEU A 237 -5.77 8.60 8.19
C LEU A 237 -5.48 9.30 6.87
N GLN A 238 -4.22 9.28 6.44
CA GLN A 238 -3.76 9.72 5.13
C GLN A 238 -3.51 8.48 4.27
N LYS A 239 -4.20 8.37 3.13
CA LYS A 239 -3.98 7.31 2.15
C LYS A 239 -3.18 7.88 0.99
N LEU A 240 -2.06 7.25 0.64
CA LEU A 240 -1.18 7.69 -0.45
C LEU A 240 -0.93 6.53 -1.40
N LEU A 241 -1.24 6.74 -2.68
CA LEU A 241 -0.80 5.87 -3.76
C LEU A 241 0.49 6.46 -4.33
N SER A 242 1.58 5.71 -4.25
CA SER A 242 2.86 6.12 -4.81
C SER A 242 3.30 5.16 -5.92
N GLU A 243 3.55 5.74 -7.09
CA GLU A 243 4.30 5.14 -8.21
C GLU A 243 5.71 5.76 -8.32
N GLY A 244 6.21 6.50 -7.31
CA GLY A 244 7.47 7.26 -7.40
C GLY A 244 7.82 8.18 -6.21
N ASP A 245 8.67 9.19 -6.45
CA ASP A 245 9.12 10.15 -5.43
C ASP A 245 7.93 10.91 -4.80
N PHE A 246 7.88 10.96 -3.46
CA PHE A 246 6.84 11.66 -2.70
C PHE A 246 7.01 13.18 -2.77
N ASP A 247 6.16 13.87 -3.52
CA ASP A 247 6.09 15.34 -3.49
C ASP A 247 5.39 15.86 -2.22
N GLU A 248 4.48 15.07 -1.62
CA GLU A 248 3.80 15.40 -0.37
C GLU A 248 4.43 14.63 0.80
N GLN A 249 4.98 15.38 1.76
CA GLN A 249 5.45 14.77 3.00
C GLN A 249 4.23 14.44 3.88
N PRO A 250 4.10 13.20 4.35
CA PRO A 250 3.01 12.85 5.26
C PRO A 250 3.12 13.70 6.53
N ASN A 251 1.98 14.08 7.09
CA ASN A 251 1.94 14.73 8.40
C ASN A 251 1.91 13.62 9.47
N PRO A 252 3.00 13.34 10.21
CA PRO A 252 3.03 12.25 11.19
C PRO A 252 2.25 12.61 12.47
N LEU A 253 2.15 11.66 13.41
CA LEU A 253 1.60 11.94 14.73
C LEU A 253 2.48 12.94 15.51
N ASN A 254 1.83 13.77 16.32
CA ASN A 254 2.47 14.83 17.08
C ASN A 254 3.01 14.38 18.45
N SER A 255 2.69 13.16 18.90
CA SER A 255 3.14 12.60 20.17
C SER A 255 2.92 11.09 20.19
N LEU A 256 3.62 10.39 21.09
CA LEU A 256 3.50 8.94 21.22
C LEU A 256 2.09 8.59 21.72
N PRO A 257 1.41 7.61 21.11
CA PRO A 257 0.13 7.15 21.63
C PRO A 257 0.26 6.65 23.07
N LYS A 258 -0.77 6.89 23.87
CA LYS A 258 -0.77 6.50 25.29
C LYS A 258 -0.90 5.00 25.44
N GLU A 259 -0.44 4.49 26.58
CA GLU A 259 -0.68 3.10 26.98
C GLU A 259 -2.16 2.73 26.81
N GLY A 260 -2.39 1.55 26.22
CA GLY A 260 -3.70 1.00 25.94
C GLY A 260 -4.33 1.49 24.63
N THR A 261 -3.68 2.41 23.90
CA THR A 261 -4.12 2.75 22.54
C THR A 261 -3.91 1.56 21.61
N VAL A 262 -4.91 1.26 20.77
CA VAL A 262 -4.79 0.32 19.66
C VAL A 262 -5.25 0.97 18.36
N TYR A 263 -4.36 0.99 17.37
CA TYR A 263 -4.68 1.36 15.99
C TYR A 263 -4.86 0.10 15.16
N GLN A 264 -5.95 0.02 14.42
CA GLN A 264 -6.30 -1.14 13.60
C GLN A 264 -6.47 -0.70 12.14
N PHE A 265 -5.81 -1.42 11.23
CA PHE A 265 -5.93 -1.29 9.79
C PHE A 265 -6.47 -2.60 9.22
N CYS A 266 -7.68 -2.57 8.68
CA CYS A 266 -8.28 -3.75 8.05
C CYS A 266 -8.30 -3.60 6.53
N TYR A 267 -7.97 -4.68 5.84
CA TYR A 267 -7.87 -4.74 4.39
C TYR A 267 -9.12 -5.38 3.82
N ASP A 268 -9.80 -4.69 2.90
CA ASP A 268 -10.94 -5.23 2.18
C ASP A 268 -10.84 -4.95 0.68
N GLN A 269 -11.57 -5.73 -0.12
CA GLN A 269 -11.78 -5.41 -1.52
C GLN A 269 -12.99 -4.49 -1.69
N THR A 270 -12.80 -3.38 -2.37
CA THR A 270 -13.95 -2.60 -2.84
C THR A 270 -14.68 -3.40 -3.92
N THR A 271 -16.01 -3.48 -3.81
CA THR A 271 -16.84 -3.88 -4.97
C THR A 271 -17.04 -2.72 -5.96
N SER A 272 -16.52 -1.54 -5.63
CA SER A 272 -16.57 -0.32 -6.42
C SER A 272 -15.27 -0.16 -7.18
N VAL A 273 -15.38 -0.09 -8.52
CA VAL A 273 -14.30 0.44 -9.36
C VAL A 273 -14.26 1.93 -9.07
N ASP A 274 -13.29 2.39 -8.28
CA ASP A 274 -13.02 3.82 -8.21
C ASP A 274 -12.59 4.24 -9.60
N GLU A 275 -13.39 5.09 -10.25
CA GLU A 275 -13.05 5.61 -11.56
C GLU A 275 -11.86 6.53 -11.34
N THR A 276 -10.64 5.98 -11.42
CA THR A 276 -9.42 6.73 -11.17
C THR A 276 -9.48 7.92 -12.12
N ILE A 277 -9.74 9.11 -11.57
CA ILE A 277 -9.45 10.37 -12.24
C ILE A 277 -7.93 10.47 -12.17
N LEU A 278 -7.25 9.56 -12.87
CA LEU A 278 -5.96 9.85 -13.41
C LEU A 278 -6.16 11.20 -14.08
N GLU A 279 -5.34 12.19 -13.71
CA GLU A 279 -5.08 13.34 -14.55
C GLU A 279 -4.37 12.84 -15.82
N ASN A 280 -5.04 11.97 -16.57
CA ASN A 280 -4.53 11.32 -17.74
C ASN A 280 -4.73 12.31 -18.87
N PRO A 281 -3.67 12.74 -19.57
CA PRO A 281 -3.80 13.60 -20.73
C PRO A 281 -4.57 12.94 -21.90
N GLY A 282 -5.16 11.75 -21.71
CA GLY A 282 -5.98 10.97 -22.64
C GLY A 282 -7.49 10.95 -22.41
N LYS A 283 -8.08 11.81 -21.55
CA LYS A 283 -9.54 11.83 -21.33
C LYS A 283 -10.31 12.15 -22.63
N LEU A 284 -11.25 11.28 -23.00
CA LEU A 284 -12.12 11.48 -24.16
C LEU A 284 -13.02 12.71 -23.92
N ASN A 285 -12.83 13.75 -24.72
CA ASN A 285 -13.58 14.99 -24.61
C ASN A 285 -14.89 14.90 -25.41
N LEU A 286 -15.99 14.72 -24.68
CA LEU A 286 -17.35 14.60 -25.20
C LEU A 286 -18.14 15.86 -24.89
N TYR A 287 -18.81 16.44 -25.88
CA TYR A 287 -19.64 17.62 -25.66
C TYR A 287 -20.79 17.72 -26.68
N PRO A 288 -21.99 18.18 -26.26
CA PRO A 288 -22.42 18.29 -24.88
C PRO A 288 -22.47 16.91 -24.20
N ASN A 289 -22.28 16.89 -22.88
CA ASN A 289 -22.51 15.73 -22.02
C ASN A 289 -22.95 16.30 -20.65
N PRO A 290 -24.24 16.24 -20.30
CA PRO A 290 -25.32 15.45 -20.91
C PRO A 290 -25.73 15.87 -22.33
N ALA A 291 -26.24 14.93 -23.13
CA ALA A 291 -26.58 15.13 -24.54
C ALA A 291 -28.03 14.75 -24.85
N THR A 292 -28.68 15.52 -25.72
CA THR A 292 -30.07 15.26 -26.17
C THR A 292 -30.14 14.71 -27.60
N ASP A 293 -29.19 15.06 -28.46
CA ASP A 293 -29.25 14.78 -29.90
C ASP A 293 -27.91 14.38 -30.50
N ILE A 294 -26.90 15.24 -30.45
CA ILE A 294 -25.59 15.00 -31.09
C ILE A 294 -24.48 15.20 -30.07
N VAL A 295 -23.60 14.20 -29.95
CA VAL A 295 -22.36 14.28 -29.18
C VAL A 295 -21.19 14.50 -30.12
N GLN A 296 -20.38 15.50 -29.83
CA GLN A 296 -19.13 15.79 -30.50
C GLN A 296 -17.96 15.19 -29.72
N ILE A 297 -17.02 14.59 -30.45
CA ILE A 297 -15.78 14.04 -29.90
C ILE A 297 -14.64 14.98 -30.30
N LYS A 298 -13.95 15.57 -29.32
CA LYS A 298 -12.72 16.33 -29.56
C LYS A 298 -11.51 15.37 -29.55
N PRO A 299 -10.89 15.07 -30.70
CA PRO A 299 -9.67 14.28 -30.70
C PRO A 299 -8.50 15.05 -30.07
N ARG A 300 -7.56 14.32 -29.48
CA ARG A 300 -6.37 14.85 -28.82
C ARG A 300 -5.36 15.50 -29.78
N ALA A 301 -5.46 15.22 -31.09
CA ALA A 301 -4.59 15.73 -32.16
C ALA A 301 -5.29 15.64 -33.54
N ASP A 302 -4.52 15.62 -34.63
CA ASP A 302 -5.00 15.33 -36.01
C ASP A 302 -5.38 13.85 -36.24
N SER A 303 -5.53 13.07 -35.16
CA SER A 303 -5.96 11.67 -35.21
C SER A 303 -7.29 11.52 -35.92
N ARG A 304 -7.36 10.55 -36.82
CA ARG A 304 -8.57 10.20 -37.55
C ARG A 304 -9.33 9.16 -36.76
N ILE A 305 -10.61 9.43 -36.50
CA ILE A 305 -11.50 8.45 -35.88
C ILE A 305 -11.78 7.38 -36.93
N LYS A 306 -11.51 6.12 -36.58
CA LYS A 306 -11.85 4.96 -37.37
C LYS A 306 -13.28 4.51 -37.07
N GLN A 307 -13.61 4.38 -35.79
CA GLN A 307 -14.93 3.94 -35.34
C GLN A 307 -15.29 4.54 -33.98
N VAL A 308 -16.58 4.77 -33.78
CA VAL A 308 -17.19 5.09 -32.50
C VAL A 308 -18.26 4.06 -32.21
N LEU A 309 -18.28 3.54 -30.99
CA LEU A 309 -19.25 2.57 -30.49
C LEU A 309 -19.89 3.12 -29.23
N VAL A 310 -21.22 3.06 -29.12
CA VAL A 310 -21.95 3.38 -27.89
C VAL A 310 -22.53 2.09 -27.33
N TYR A 311 -22.31 1.86 -26.04
CA TYR A 311 -22.73 0.67 -25.31
C TYR A 311 -23.75 1.04 -24.24
N ASP A 312 -24.76 0.19 -24.06
CA ASP A 312 -25.66 0.28 -22.91
C ASP A 312 -25.02 -0.31 -21.63
N GLN A 313 -25.75 -0.23 -20.52
CA GLN A 313 -25.33 -0.75 -19.21
C GLN A 313 -25.10 -2.27 -19.18
N MET A 314 -25.58 -3.01 -20.19
CA MET A 314 -25.36 -4.45 -20.33
C MET A 314 -24.18 -4.75 -21.27
N GLY A 315 -23.43 -3.74 -21.70
CA GLY A 315 -22.30 -3.88 -22.63
C GLY A 315 -22.71 -4.13 -24.09
N ARG A 316 -23.99 -3.95 -24.44
CA ARG A 316 -24.45 -4.15 -25.83
C ARG A 316 -24.22 -2.90 -26.64
N VAL A 317 -23.68 -3.05 -27.86
CA VAL A 317 -23.55 -1.94 -28.81
C VAL A 317 -24.94 -1.49 -29.26
N VAL A 318 -25.31 -0.25 -28.92
CA VAL A 318 -26.60 0.37 -29.26
C VAL A 318 -26.47 1.42 -30.36
N SER A 319 -25.28 1.96 -30.59
CA SER A 319 -24.97 2.84 -31.73
C SER A 319 -23.54 2.61 -32.23
N SER A 320 -23.32 2.80 -33.53
CA SER A 320 -22.01 2.64 -34.16
C SER A 320 -21.85 3.63 -35.31
N THR A 321 -20.84 4.49 -35.23
CA THR A 321 -20.52 5.47 -36.26
C THR A 321 -19.10 5.25 -36.77
N LYS A 322 -18.87 5.33 -38.08
CA LYS A 322 -17.52 5.16 -38.66
C LYS A 322 -17.01 6.49 -39.19
N GLY A 323 -15.73 6.78 -39.00
CA GLY A 323 -15.08 7.94 -39.63
C GLY A 323 -15.57 9.31 -39.16
N SER A 324 -16.38 9.38 -38.10
CA SER A 324 -17.10 10.60 -37.70
C SER A 324 -16.68 11.08 -36.31
N ARG A 325 -16.66 12.39 -36.12
CA ARG A 325 -16.52 13.06 -34.82
C ARG A 325 -17.88 13.35 -34.17
N GLU A 326 -18.96 13.08 -34.89
CA GLU A 326 -20.34 13.28 -34.47
C GLU A 326 -21.04 11.94 -34.29
N VAL A 327 -21.74 11.81 -33.17
CA VAL A 327 -22.60 10.67 -32.86
C VAL A 327 -24.00 11.18 -32.58
N ASP A 328 -24.97 10.73 -33.38
CA ASP A 328 -26.39 10.95 -33.11
C ASP A 328 -26.84 9.98 -32.01
N VAL A 329 -27.33 10.55 -30.91
CA VAL A 329 -27.84 9.87 -29.71
C VAL A 329 -29.33 10.16 -29.48
N SER A 330 -29.98 10.92 -30.37
CA SER A 330 -31.40 11.33 -30.24
C SER A 330 -32.39 10.16 -30.20
N HIS A 331 -31.95 9.00 -30.67
CA HIS A 331 -32.74 7.77 -30.71
C HIS A 331 -32.53 6.88 -29.47
N LEU A 332 -31.56 7.22 -28.61
CA LEU A 332 -31.28 6.47 -27.39
C LEU A 332 -32.22 6.93 -26.27
N PRO A 333 -32.77 6.02 -25.46
CA PRO A 333 -33.47 6.39 -24.24
C PRO A 333 -32.58 7.20 -23.29
N SER A 334 -33.18 8.06 -22.46
CA SER A 334 -32.46 8.78 -21.41
C SER A 334 -31.77 7.77 -20.47
N GLY A 335 -30.49 7.99 -20.17
CA GLY A 335 -29.72 7.05 -19.37
C GLY A 335 -28.21 7.19 -19.52
N LEU A 336 -27.48 6.35 -18.76
CA LEU A 336 -26.02 6.28 -18.78
C LEU A 336 -25.55 5.26 -19.81
N TYR A 337 -24.58 5.67 -20.62
CA TYR A 337 -23.94 4.88 -21.67
C TYR A 337 -22.42 4.97 -21.58
N VAL A 338 -21.74 3.99 -22.19
CA VAL A 338 -20.29 4.04 -22.43
C VAL A 338 -20.06 4.32 -23.90
N ILE A 339 -19.22 5.28 -24.24
CA ILE A 339 -18.80 5.57 -25.61
C ILE A 339 -17.33 5.22 -25.79
N GLY A 340 -17.02 4.41 -26.80
CA GLY A 340 -15.67 3.99 -27.17
C GLY A 340 -15.28 4.53 -28.54
N VAL A 341 -14.07 5.05 -28.68
CA VAL A 341 -13.52 5.65 -29.91
C VAL A 341 -12.22 4.98 -30.30
N ASP A 342 -12.22 4.37 -31.50
CA ASP A 342 -11.06 3.78 -32.17
C ASP A 342 -10.45 4.82 -33.12
N TYR A 343 -9.14 5.05 -33.02
CA TYR A 343 -8.39 5.97 -33.87
C TYR A 343 -7.46 5.22 -34.82
N ASP A 344 -7.28 5.72 -36.04
CA ASP A 344 -6.33 5.14 -36.98
C ASP A 344 -4.90 5.14 -36.42
N GLY A 345 -4.26 3.97 -36.39
CA GLY A 345 -2.87 3.79 -35.98
C GLY A 345 -2.64 3.79 -34.47
N VAL A 346 -3.68 3.99 -33.66
CA VAL A 346 -3.67 3.82 -32.20
C VAL A 346 -4.37 2.50 -31.94
N GLY A 347 -3.66 1.47 -31.47
CA GLY A 347 -4.18 0.10 -31.38
C GLY A 347 -5.35 -0.12 -30.41
N ASP A 348 -5.84 0.94 -29.76
CA ASP A 348 -6.72 0.87 -28.59
C ASP A 348 -7.96 1.76 -28.73
N PHE A 349 -9.08 1.30 -28.18
CA PHE A 349 -10.28 2.11 -28.00
C PHE A 349 -10.12 3.03 -26.78
N GLN A 350 -10.42 4.31 -26.95
CA GLN A 350 -10.58 5.25 -25.83
C GLN A 350 -12.03 5.28 -25.38
N PHE A 351 -12.27 5.14 -24.08
CA PHE A 351 -13.62 5.10 -23.52
C PHE A 351 -13.97 6.37 -22.75
N GLY A 352 -15.26 6.70 -22.68
CA GLY A 352 -15.81 7.76 -21.85
C GLY A 352 -17.25 7.48 -21.45
N LYS A 353 -17.71 8.13 -20.37
CA LYS A 353 -19.11 8.10 -19.92
C LYS A 353 -19.95 9.12 -20.68
N LEU A 354 -21.12 8.72 -21.14
CA LEU A 354 -22.09 9.57 -21.82
C LEU A 354 -23.45 9.51 -21.11
N LEU A 355 -23.97 10.67 -20.72
CA LEU A 355 -25.34 10.81 -20.22
C LEU A 355 -26.25 11.32 -21.33
N VAL A 356 -27.31 10.58 -21.63
CA VAL A 356 -28.36 10.99 -22.59
C VAL A 356 -29.59 11.47 -21.81
N GLU A 357 -30.16 12.61 -22.21
CA GLU A 357 -31.36 13.23 -21.61
C GLU A 357 -32.63 13.08 -22.44
#